data_AF-A0A945G361-F1
#
_entry.id   AF-A0A945G361-F1
#
_cell.length_a   1.000
_cell.length_b   1.000
_cell.length_c   1.000
_cell.angle_alpha   90.00
_cell.angle_beta   90.00
_cell.angle_gamma   90.00
#
_symmetry.space_group_name_H-M   'P 1'
#
loop_
_entity.id
_entity.type
_entity.pdbx_description
1 polymer ?
#
loop_
_entity_poly.entity_id
_entity_poly.type
_entity_poly.pdbx_seq_one_letter_code
_entity_poly.pdbx_strand_id
1 'polypeptide(L)'
;MKKTILFISLITLSFGVSQAQQVPQFSQNMFNKLANNPAIAGSSESINATVLHRSQWMGFDGAPTTLNLSVEGPIPILSGGIGLNIVSDAIAEYSNLGLQLSYAYQTDLGEGQLGIGASAGMFQSGLEGGNLNPAQPEN
;
A
#
# COMPACT_ATOMS: atom_id res chain seq x y z
N MET A 1 -30.95 -8.40 -27.26
CA MET A 1 -30.67 -8.55 -25.81
C MET A 1 -29.18 -8.72 -25.52
N LYS A 2 -28.51 -9.80 -25.94
CA LYS A 2 -27.06 -10.00 -25.69
C LYS A 2 -26.15 -8.87 -26.21
N LYS A 3 -26.42 -8.37 -27.42
CA LYS A 3 -25.66 -7.24 -28.03
C LYS A 3 -25.88 -5.92 -27.30
N THR A 4 -27.08 -5.70 -26.77
CA THR A 4 -27.44 -4.49 -26.01
C THR A 4 -26.74 -4.48 -24.65
N ILE A 5 -26.68 -5.63 -23.97
CA ILE A 5 -25.93 -5.79 -22.71
C ILE A 5 -24.43 -5.56 -22.93
N LEU A 6 -23.88 -6.11 -24.02
CA LEU A 6 -22.47 -5.90 -24.38
C LEU A 6 -22.16 -4.42 -24.65
N PHE A 7 -23.06 -3.74 -25.36
CA PHE A 7 -22.92 -2.32 -25.68
C PHE A 7 -23.02 -1.42 -24.44
N ILE A 8 -23.96 -1.71 -23.54
CA ILE A 8 -24.10 -1.01 -22.26
C ILE A 8 -22.87 -1.22 -21.38
N SER A 9 -22.36 -2.46 -21.29
CA SER A 9 -21.14 -2.79 -20.54
C SER A 9 -19.92 -2.03 -21.07
N LEU A 10 -19.78 -1.90 -22.38
CA LEU A 10 -18.64 -1.21 -23.00
C LEU A 10 -18.69 0.31 -22.75
N ILE A 11 -19.89 0.87 -22.72
CA ILE A 11 -20.15 2.29 -22.41
C ILE A 11 -19.85 2.60 -20.95
N THR A 12 -20.25 1.74 -20.00
CA THR A 12 -19.94 1.99 -18.58
C THR A 12 -18.45 1.86 -18.25
N LEU A 13 -17.70 1.02 -18.97
CA LEU A 13 -16.25 0.88 -18.83
C LEU A 13 -15.46 2.09 -19.36
N SER A 14 -16.04 2.91 -20.26
CA SER A 14 -15.33 4.01 -20.92
C SER A 14 -15.45 5.38 -20.22
N PHE A 15 -16.34 5.52 -19.22
CA PHE A 15 -16.49 6.73 -18.41
C PHE A 15 -15.76 6.68 -17.05
N GLY A 16 -14.84 5.72 -16.87
CA GLY A 16 -14.02 5.66 -15.67
C GLY A 16 -13.09 6.87 -15.60
N VAL A 17 -13.39 7.84 -14.73
CA VAL A 17 -12.46 8.90 -14.36
C VAL A 17 -11.18 8.27 -13.80
N SER A 18 -10.07 8.40 -14.52
CA SER A 18 -8.78 7.90 -14.02
C SER A 18 -8.32 8.79 -12.88
N GLN A 19 -8.42 8.31 -11.64
CA GLN A 19 -7.80 8.93 -10.48
C GLN A 19 -6.31 8.57 -10.52
N ALA A 20 -5.46 9.51 -10.94
CA ALA A 20 -4.01 9.35 -10.85
C ALA A 20 -3.55 9.60 -9.41
N GLN A 21 -3.69 8.59 -8.56
CA GLN A 21 -3.16 8.63 -7.19
C GLN A 21 -1.69 8.21 -7.23
N GLN A 22 -0.79 9.09 -6.77
CA GLN A 22 0.60 8.70 -6.55
C GLN A 22 0.67 7.84 -5.29
N VAL A 23 0.83 6.53 -5.50
CA VAL A 23 1.11 5.59 -4.42
C VAL A 23 2.63 5.46 -4.28
N PRO A 24 3.19 5.48 -3.07
CA PRO A 24 4.61 5.22 -2.87
C PRO A 24 5.03 3.88 -3.50
N GLN A 25 5.95 3.92 -4.48
CA GLN A 25 6.41 2.72 -5.17
C GLN A 25 7.64 2.13 -4.48
N PHE A 26 7.57 0.88 -4.00
CA PHE A 26 8.73 0.20 -3.41
C PHE A 26 9.34 -0.81 -4.38
N SER A 27 10.63 -0.66 -4.70
CA SER A 27 11.38 -1.69 -5.44
C SER A 27 11.62 -2.96 -4.61
N GLN A 28 11.57 -2.84 -3.28
CA GLN A 28 11.80 -3.93 -2.32
C GLN A 28 10.53 -4.69 -1.92
N ASN A 29 9.52 -4.76 -2.80
CA ASN A 29 8.28 -5.49 -2.52
C ASN A 29 8.51 -6.97 -2.15
N MET A 30 9.57 -7.60 -2.63
CA MET A 30 9.91 -8.97 -2.24
C MET A 30 10.10 -9.16 -0.73
N PHE A 31 10.58 -8.12 -0.03
CA PHE A 31 10.81 -8.13 1.42
C PHE A 31 9.61 -7.62 2.21
N ASN A 32 8.77 -6.78 1.61
CA ASN A 32 7.49 -6.36 2.18
C ASN A 32 6.32 -6.73 1.27
N LYS A 33 5.92 -8.01 1.36
CA LYS A 33 4.77 -8.54 0.64
C LYS A 33 3.45 -8.04 1.23
N LEU A 34 3.41 -7.77 2.54
CA LEU A 34 2.22 -7.37 3.28
C LEU A 34 1.63 -6.05 2.76
N ALA A 35 2.48 -5.07 2.43
CA ALA A 35 2.03 -3.79 1.91
C ALA A 35 1.19 -3.89 0.63
N ASN A 36 1.40 -4.92 -0.19
CA ASN A 36 0.73 -5.09 -1.47
C ASN A 36 -0.31 -6.23 -1.47
N ASN A 37 -0.15 -7.22 -0.59
CA ASN A 37 -1.02 -8.38 -0.54
C ASN A 37 -1.44 -8.70 0.91
N PRO A 38 -2.68 -8.37 1.32
CA PRO A 38 -3.14 -8.68 2.67
C PRO A 38 -3.24 -10.18 2.94
N ALA A 39 -3.37 -11.03 1.92
CA ALA A 39 -3.46 -12.49 2.06
C ALA A 39 -2.17 -13.14 2.56
N ILE A 40 -1.06 -12.38 2.60
CA ILE A 40 0.20 -12.88 3.17
C ILE A 40 0.18 -12.90 4.71
N ALA A 41 -0.74 -12.18 5.35
CA ALA A 41 -0.79 -12.09 6.81
C ALA A 41 -1.00 -13.49 7.42
N GLY A 42 -0.01 -13.98 8.18
CA GLY A 42 -0.03 -15.32 8.77
C GLY A 42 0.14 -16.46 7.76
N SER A 43 0.61 -16.20 6.53
CA SER A 43 1.08 -17.27 5.64
C SER A 43 2.42 -17.86 6.10
N SER A 44 3.12 -17.16 6.99
CA SER A 44 4.33 -17.63 7.66
C SER A 44 3.97 -18.23 9.02
N GLU A 45 4.75 -19.21 9.48
CA GLU A 45 4.57 -19.82 10.80
C GLU A 45 5.17 -18.97 11.94
N SER A 46 5.45 -17.69 11.71
CA SER A 46 6.18 -16.82 12.63
C SER A 46 5.70 -15.38 12.55
N ILE A 47 5.99 -14.59 13.57
CA ILE A 47 5.77 -13.14 13.51
C ILE A 47 6.95 -12.53 12.74
N ASN A 48 6.67 -11.85 11.63
CA ASN A 48 7.66 -11.13 10.85
C ASN A 48 7.48 -9.64 11.00
N ALA A 49 8.59 -8.94 11.23
CA ALA A 49 8.64 -7.49 11.24
C ALA A 49 9.69 -7.02 10.22
N THR A 50 9.29 -6.10 9.35
CA THR A 50 10.12 -5.53 8.29
C THR A 50 10.12 -4.02 8.41
N VAL A 51 11.31 -3.42 8.36
CA VAL A 51 11.50 -1.97 8.31
C VAL A 51 12.27 -1.64 7.03
N LEU A 52 11.73 -0.73 6.23
CA LEU A 52 12.32 -0.25 4.99
C LEU A 52 12.47 1.25 5.04
N HIS A 53 13.69 1.73 4.82
CA HIS A 53 13.98 3.16 4.67
C HIS A 53 14.49 3.41 3.25
N ARG A 54 13.98 4.46 2.60
CA ARG A 54 14.39 4.88 1.27
C ARG A 54 14.63 6.37 1.26
N SER A 55 15.84 6.77 0.88
CA SER A 55 16.18 8.14 0.53
C SER A 55 16.51 8.19 -0.96
N GLN A 56 15.90 9.12 -1.70
CA GLN A 56 16.22 9.35 -3.11
C GLN A 56 16.76 10.76 -3.28
N TRP A 57 17.47 11.03 -4.38
CA TRP A 57 17.96 12.37 -4.72
C TRP A 57 18.71 13.04 -3.55
N MET A 58 19.53 12.26 -2.84
CA MET A 58 20.23 12.77 -1.66
C MET A 58 21.11 13.96 -2.03
N GLY A 59 21.04 15.02 -1.22
CA GLY A 59 21.77 16.28 -1.46
C GLY A 59 20.93 17.38 -2.12
N PHE A 60 19.71 17.08 -2.57
CA PHE A 60 18.72 18.08 -2.95
C PHE A 60 17.84 18.45 -1.74
N ASP A 61 17.42 19.71 -1.65
CA ASP A 61 16.46 20.12 -0.64
C ASP A 61 15.08 19.55 -0.97
N GLY A 62 14.29 19.20 0.04
CA GLY A 62 13.00 18.54 -0.16
C GLY A 62 13.08 17.13 -0.78
N ALA A 63 14.26 16.51 -0.82
CA ALA A 63 14.46 15.22 -1.46
C ALA A 63 13.53 14.11 -0.89
N PRO A 64 12.96 13.22 -1.73
CA PRO A 64 12.02 12.19 -1.30
C PRO A 64 12.61 11.24 -0.25
N THR A 65 11.92 11.12 0.88
CA THR A 65 12.22 10.14 1.92
C THR A 65 10.98 9.33 2.27
N THR A 66 11.13 8.01 2.33
CA THR A 66 10.04 7.08 2.64
C THR A 66 10.50 6.12 3.72
N LEU A 67 9.73 6.02 4.79
CA LEU A 67 9.87 5.03 5.84
C LEU A 67 8.66 4.11 5.83
N ASN A 68 8.90 2.81 5.91
CA ASN A 68 7.85 1.82 5.98
C ASN A 68 8.16 0.80 7.08
N LEU A 69 7.13 0.51 7.88
CA LEU A 69 7.14 -0.49 8.93
C LEU A 69 6.00 -1.45 8.69
N SER A 70 6.29 -2.74 8.65
CA SER A 70 5.30 -3.79 8.48
C SER A 70 5.51 -4.88 9.50
N VAL A 71 4.44 -5.34 10.12
CA VAL A 71 4.45 -6.46 11.05
C VAL A 71 3.29 -7.38 10.71
N GLU A 72 3.54 -8.67 10.58
CA GLU A 72 2.50 -9.67 10.33
C GLU A 72 2.79 -10.96 11.10
N GLY A 73 1.77 -11.75 11.34
CA GLY A 73 1.93 -13.08 11.88
C GLY A 73 0.62 -13.86 11.98
N PRO A 74 0.73 -15.17 12.24
CA PRO A 74 -0.42 -16.05 12.36
C PRO A 74 -1.17 -15.81 13.67
N ILE A 75 -2.51 -15.88 13.60
CA ILE A 75 -3.42 -15.95 14.74
C ILE A 75 -4.21 -17.26 14.62
N PRO A 76 -3.74 -18.35 15.24
CA PRO A 76 -4.37 -19.66 15.11
C PRO A 76 -5.83 -19.70 15.56
N ILE A 77 -6.20 -18.90 16.57
CA ILE A 77 -7.58 -18.85 17.09
C ILE A 77 -8.59 -18.28 16.09
N LEU A 78 -8.12 -17.57 15.05
CA LEU A 78 -8.95 -17.03 13.98
C LEU A 78 -8.80 -17.82 12.67
N SER A 79 -8.06 -18.94 12.68
CA SER A 79 -7.72 -19.70 11.46
C SER A 79 -7.11 -18.82 10.36
N GLY A 80 -6.23 -17.91 10.76
CA GLY A 80 -5.74 -16.87 9.88
C GLY A 80 -4.54 -16.12 10.43
N GLY A 81 -4.31 -14.91 9.94
CA GLY A 81 -3.27 -14.01 10.40
C GLY A 81 -3.68 -12.54 10.32
N ILE A 82 -2.93 -11.70 11.03
CA ILE A 82 -3.11 -10.25 10.98
C ILE A 82 -1.82 -9.60 10.52
N GLY A 83 -1.96 -8.41 9.94
CA GLY A 83 -0.83 -7.58 9.58
C GLY A 83 -1.12 -6.11 9.77
N LEU A 84 -0.10 -5.37 10.16
CA LEU A 84 -0.09 -3.92 10.27
C LEU A 84 0.99 -3.39 9.34
N ASN A 85 0.64 -2.39 8.54
CA ASN A 85 1.57 -1.70 7.65
C ASN A 85 1.43 -0.20 7.84
N ILE A 86 2.53 0.47 8.16
CA ILE A 86 2.62 1.92 8.34
C ILE A 86 3.63 2.45 7.33
N VAL A 87 3.25 3.48 6.59
CA VAL A 87 4.10 4.16 5.61
C VAL A 87 4.09 5.65 5.92
N SER A 88 5.25 6.23 6.12
CA SER A 88 5.44 7.67 6.16
C SER A 88 6.30 8.07 4.96
N ASP A 89 5.82 9.02 4.18
CA ASP A 89 6.47 9.47 2.96
C ASP A 89 6.49 11.00 2.95
N ALA A 90 7.66 11.58 2.74
CA ALA A 90 7.87 13.02 2.67
C ALA A 90 8.57 13.36 1.35
N ILE A 91 7.96 14.29 0.60
CA ILE A 91 8.44 14.74 -0.70
C ILE A 91 8.22 16.24 -0.80
N ALA A 92 9.29 17.02 -0.87
CA ALA A 92 9.23 18.47 -0.76
C ALA A 92 8.37 18.89 0.46
N GLU A 93 7.37 19.75 0.25
CA GLU A 93 6.44 20.21 1.30
C GLU A 93 5.23 19.27 1.52
N TYR A 94 5.19 18.12 0.83
CA TYR A 94 4.16 17.11 1.03
C TYR A 94 4.58 16.07 2.07
N SER A 95 3.68 15.78 2.99
CA SER A 95 3.82 14.71 3.97
C SER A 95 2.62 13.77 3.89
N ASN A 96 2.87 12.50 3.60
CA ASN A 96 1.87 11.45 3.50
C ASN A 96 2.08 10.41 4.61
N LEU A 97 0.98 10.02 5.24
CA LEU A 97 0.93 8.94 6.23
C LEU A 97 -0.13 7.92 5.81
N GLY A 98 0.31 6.70 5.58
CA GLY A 98 -0.54 5.53 5.37
C GLY A 98 -0.51 4.62 6.57
N LEU A 99 -1.68 4.19 7.03
CA LEU A 99 -1.84 3.11 8.00
C LEU A 99 -2.78 2.07 7.40
N GLN A 100 -2.40 0.80 7.44
CA GLN A 100 -3.19 -0.30 6.90
C GLN A 100 -3.16 -1.47 7.87
N LEU A 101 -4.35 -1.93 8.24
CA LEU A 101 -4.58 -3.14 9.01
C LEU A 101 -5.14 -4.20 8.06
N SER A 102 -4.57 -5.40 8.11
CA SER A 102 -4.90 -6.52 7.25
C SER A 102 -5.25 -7.75 8.08
N TYR A 103 -6.19 -8.52 7.56
CA TYR A 103 -6.53 -9.85 8.06
C TYR A 103 -6.56 -10.82 6.89
N ALA A 104 -6.03 -12.03 7.09
CA ALA A 104 -6.14 -13.10 6.12
C ALA A 104 -6.62 -14.39 6.76
N TYR A 105 -7.51 -15.08 6.07
CA TYR A 105 -7.97 -16.42 6.39
C TYR A 105 -7.19 -17.44 5.58
N GLN A 106 -6.48 -18.34 6.26
CA GLN A 106 -5.62 -19.33 5.63
C GLN A 106 -6.26 -20.71 5.73
N THR A 107 -6.34 -21.40 4.60
CA THR A 107 -6.90 -22.76 4.51
C THR A 107 -6.03 -23.63 3.63
N ASP A 108 -5.93 -24.90 4.01
CA ASP A 108 -5.28 -25.89 3.15
C ASP A 108 -6.20 -26.25 1.98
N LEU A 109 -5.63 -26.34 0.79
CA LEU A 109 -6.30 -26.71 -0.44
C LEU A 109 -5.43 -27.74 -1.19
N GLY A 110 -5.74 -29.02 -1.01
CA GLY A 110 -4.94 -30.11 -1.56
C GLY A 110 -3.57 -30.17 -0.89
N GLU A 111 -2.50 -30.03 -1.67
CA GLU A 111 -1.11 -30.02 -1.17
C GLU A 111 -0.56 -28.60 -0.91
N GLY A 112 -1.36 -27.55 -1.13
CA GLY A 112 -0.97 -26.16 -0.94
C GLY A 112 -1.84 -25.41 0.07
N GLN A 113 -1.43 -24.19 0.42
CA GLN A 113 -2.21 -23.30 1.26
C GLN A 113 -2.79 -22.15 0.42
N LEU A 114 -4.07 -21.87 0.61
CA LEU A 114 -4.77 -20.73 0.03
C LEU A 114 -5.04 -19.70 1.12
N GLY A 115 -4.60 -18.46 0.88
CA GLY A 115 -4.92 -17.33 1.73
C GLY A 115 -5.89 -16.36 1.06
N ILE A 116 -6.90 -15.93 1.81
CA ILE A 116 -7.84 -14.89 1.38
C ILE A 116 -7.75 -13.74 2.38
N GLY A 117 -7.27 -12.58 1.92
CA GLY A 117 -7.03 -11.43 2.77
C GLY A 117 -7.87 -10.21 2.40
N ALA A 118 -8.18 -9.41 3.42
CA ALA A 118 -8.78 -8.10 3.29
C ALA A 118 -7.99 -7.10 4.15
N SER A 119 -7.90 -5.85 3.67
CA SER A 119 -7.25 -4.76 4.38
C SER A 119 -8.17 -3.56 4.49
N ALA A 120 -8.12 -2.89 5.63
CA ALA A 120 -8.67 -1.56 5.82
C ALA A 120 -7.54 -0.61 6.22
N GLY A 121 -7.60 0.63 5.76
CA GLY A 121 -6.54 1.59 6.03
C GLY A 121 -7.00 3.03 5.98
N MET A 122 -6.13 3.90 6.49
CA MET A 122 -6.23 5.34 6.46
C MET A 122 -5.07 5.89 5.65
N PHE A 123 -5.34 6.90 4.85
CA PHE A 123 -4.33 7.66 4.15
C PHE A 123 -4.56 9.14 4.42
N GLN A 124 -3.54 9.80 4.94
CA GLN A 124 -3.54 11.22 5.22
C GLN A 124 -2.44 11.88 4.40
N SER A 125 -2.79 12.93 3.67
CA SER A 125 -1.85 13.76 2.92
C SER A 125 -1.95 15.19 3.46
N GLY A 126 -0.80 15.76 3.78
CA GLY A 126 -0.64 17.14 4.24
C GLY A 126 0.29 17.90 3.29
N LEU A 127 0.07 19.21 3.19
CA LEU A 127 0.89 20.12 2.40
C LEU A 127 1.19 21.36 3.25
N GLU A 128 2.47 21.64 3.46
CA GLU A 128 2.93 22.83 4.17
C GLU A 128 3.02 24.04 3.22
N GLY A 129 1.85 24.61 2.93
CA GLY A 129 1.73 25.72 1.97
C GLY A 129 2.50 27.00 2.30
N GLY A 130 2.93 27.17 3.56
CA GLY A 130 3.71 28.34 3.99
C GLY A 130 5.14 28.38 3.46
N ASN A 131 5.69 27.22 3.09
CA ASN A 131 7.04 27.08 2.54
C ASN A 131 7.04 26.97 1.00
N LEU A 132 5.86 26.93 0.37
CA LEU A 132 5.73 26.95 -1.08
C LEU A 132 6.12 28.33 -1.60
N ASN A 133 7.38 28.47 -2.04
CA ASN A 133 7.87 29.67 -2.68
C ASN A 133 7.84 29.52 -4.22
N PRO A 134 6.80 30.02 -4.93
CA PRO A 134 6.72 29.94 -6.39
C PRO A 134 7.81 30.75 -7.12
N ALA A 135 8.62 31.55 -6.40
CA ALA A 135 9.72 32.33 -6.98
C ALA A 135 11.07 31.56 -7.01
N GLN A 136 11.17 30.38 -6.42
CA GLN A 136 12.35 29.49 -6.53
C GLN A 136 11.95 28.18 -7.20
N PRO A 137 12.31 27.97 -8.49
CA PRO A 137 11.90 26.80 -9.26
C PRO A 137 12.67 25.51 -8.88
N GLU A 138 13.45 25.53 -7.79
CA GLU A 138 14.35 24.45 -7.37
C GLU A 138 13.83 23.64 -6.16
N ASN A 139 12.63 23.96 -5.66
CA ASN A 139 11.95 23.23 -4.58
C ASN A 139 10.91 22.25 -5.12
#